data_AF-R7S1N4-F1
#
_entry.id   AF-R7S1N4-F1
#
_cell.length_a   1.000
_cell.length_b   1.000
_cell.length_c   1.000
_cell.angle_alpha   90.00
_cell.angle_beta   90.00
_cell.angle_gamma   90.00
#
_symmetry.space_group_name_H-M   'P 1'
#
loop_
_entity.id
_entity.type
_entity.pdbx_description
1 polymer ?
#
loop_
_entity_poly.entity_id
_entity_poly.type
_entity_poly.pdbx_seq_one_letter_code
_entity_poly.pdbx_strand_id
1 'polypeptide(L)'
;MNSSASAQDAPMTSQTVDGIDTKTALLHGGYHALAFGTDYARLHFENHTRPHSFENAPVDYDGSTHYFFIQSNALGYPHFPVFLDFYRRPAAPTVIIQKYWQPTTETDRERFVKDDEVKLEDTIFLRHEGVEGALGVTVEEAVHGEGTHLKGWKETANLGDKASAQIRLWFPECKPWRRQVQTRDQTSSKNPILLKGFVQHIGRSIEAYFEKNPALRSFSGEPLTSKELIILGAVHVSAGSWQPILAYDMRKIIEGGF
;
A
#
# COMPACT_ATOMS: atom_id res chain seq x y z
N MET A 1 21.80 -49.56 -8.92
CA MET A 1 22.18 -48.41 -8.09
C MET A 1 21.78 -47.14 -8.83
N ASN A 2 20.56 -46.66 -8.62
CA ASN A 2 20.09 -45.37 -9.13
C ASN A 2 19.43 -44.66 -7.95
N SER A 3 20.00 -43.54 -7.53
CA SER A 3 19.51 -42.68 -6.46
C SER A 3 18.77 -41.50 -7.08
N SER A 4 17.44 -41.56 -7.08
CA SER A 4 16.57 -40.42 -7.32
C SER A 4 16.15 -39.85 -5.95
N ALA A 5 16.76 -38.73 -5.54
CA ALA A 5 16.31 -37.97 -4.38
C ALA A 5 15.13 -37.09 -4.80
N SER A 6 13.94 -37.41 -4.27
CA SER A 6 12.76 -36.56 -4.34
C SER A 6 12.94 -35.35 -3.42
N ALA A 7 12.77 -34.14 -3.96
CA ALA A 7 12.62 -32.94 -3.16
C ALA A 7 11.33 -33.06 -2.34
N GLN A 8 11.47 -33.19 -1.02
CA GLN A 8 10.37 -33.09 -0.08
C GLN A 8 10.12 -31.62 0.23
N ASP A 9 8.87 -31.20 0.04
CA ASP A 9 8.32 -29.92 0.45
C ASP A 9 8.61 -29.66 1.94
N ALA A 10 9.36 -28.59 2.21
CA ALA A 10 9.55 -28.09 3.57
C ALA A 10 8.31 -27.28 3.98
N PRO A 11 7.76 -27.48 5.20
CA PRO A 11 6.62 -26.72 5.67
C PRO A 11 7.02 -25.26 5.93
N MET A 12 6.41 -24.32 5.21
CA MET A 12 6.47 -22.88 5.49
C MET A 12 5.79 -22.60 6.83
N THR A 13 6.50 -22.74 7.94
CA THR A 13 6.13 -22.11 9.20
C THR A 13 6.89 -20.79 9.32
N SER A 14 6.31 -19.71 8.82
CA SER A 14 6.82 -18.35 9.02
C SER A 14 6.61 -17.96 10.48
N GLN A 15 7.59 -18.21 11.35
CA GLN A 15 7.63 -17.58 12.66
C GLN A 15 8.03 -16.12 12.47
N THR A 16 7.07 -15.22 12.60
CA THR A 16 7.30 -13.78 12.67
C THR A 16 7.80 -13.43 14.06
N VAL A 17 8.92 -12.70 14.11
CA VAL A 17 9.40 -12.06 15.34
C VAL A 17 8.34 -11.03 15.74
N ASP A 18 7.82 -11.18 16.97
CA ASP A 18 6.87 -10.30 17.69
C ASP A 18 5.36 -10.39 17.43
N GLY A 19 4.82 -11.54 17.00
CA GLY A 19 3.45 -11.94 17.39
C GLY A 19 2.28 -10.99 17.10
N ILE A 20 2.34 -10.15 16.05
CA ILE A 20 1.21 -9.30 15.62
C ILE A 20 0.88 -9.52 14.14
N ASP A 21 -0.35 -9.97 13.91
CA ASP A 21 -1.06 -10.32 12.66
C ASP A 21 -1.41 -9.10 11.76
N THR A 22 -0.48 -8.16 11.60
CA THR A 22 -0.64 -7.01 10.67
C THR A 22 0.48 -6.91 9.65
N LYS A 23 1.69 -7.38 9.99
CA LYS A 23 2.84 -7.39 9.06
C LYS A 23 2.69 -8.39 7.93
N THR A 24 1.88 -9.44 8.09
CA THR A 24 1.63 -10.48 7.07
C THR A 24 0.99 -9.94 5.78
N ALA A 25 0.31 -8.78 5.85
CA ALA A 25 -0.30 -8.16 4.68
C ALA A 25 0.68 -7.36 3.81
N LEU A 26 1.82 -6.93 4.37
CA LEU A 26 2.93 -6.43 3.55
C LEU A 26 3.45 -7.55 2.63
N LEU A 27 3.24 -8.82 3.01
CA LEU A 27 3.89 -9.98 2.42
C LEU A 27 3.13 -10.58 1.24
N HIS A 28 1.81 -10.50 1.15
CA HIS A 28 1.11 -11.51 0.34
C HIS A 28 0.87 -11.18 -1.14
N GLY A 29 1.14 -9.96 -1.60
CA GLY A 29 0.62 -9.53 -2.92
C GLY A 29 1.54 -8.77 -3.87
N GLY A 30 2.70 -8.27 -3.42
CA GLY A 30 3.57 -7.52 -4.34
C GLY A 30 3.05 -6.12 -4.61
N TYR A 31 2.08 -5.65 -3.83
CA TYR A 31 1.24 -4.51 -4.21
C TYR A 31 2.06 -3.22 -4.32
N HIS A 32 3.09 -3.05 -3.49
CA HIS A 32 4.01 -1.92 -3.61
C HIS A 32 4.81 -2.01 -4.90
N ALA A 33 5.42 -3.15 -5.17
CA ALA A 33 6.21 -3.38 -6.37
C ALA A 33 5.37 -3.32 -7.66
N LEU A 34 4.14 -3.81 -7.63
CA LEU A 34 3.18 -3.74 -8.74
C LEU A 34 2.69 -2.31 -9.00
N ALA A 35 2.40 -1.55 -7.94
CA ALA A 35 1.90 -0.18 -8.08
C ALA A 35 3.00 0.82 -8.41
N PHE A 36 4.19 0.69 -7.82
CA PHE A 36 5.22 1.73 -7.86
C PHE A 36 6.53 1.30 -8.53
N GLY A 37 6.67 0.02 -8.87
CA GLY A 37 7.92 -0.56 -9.34
C GLY A 37 8.82 -1.04 -8.19
N THR A 38 9.73 -1.96 -8.50
CA THR A 38 10.62 -2.62 -7.54
C THR A 38 11.52 -1.63 -6.80
N ASP A 39 12.09 -0.65 -7.51
CA ASP A 39 13.04 0.30 -6.92
C ASP A 39 12.37 1.20 -5.87
N TYR A 40 11.13 1.63 -6.14
CA TYR A 40 10.37 2.46 -5.21
C TYR A 40 9.75 1.67 -4.07
N ALA A 41 9.37 0.41 -4.31
CA ALA A 41 8.99 -0.49 -3.23
C ALA A 41 10.14 -0.70 -2.24
N ARG A 42 11.35 -1.00 -2.75
CA ARG A 42 12.58 -1.08 -1.94
C ARG A 42 12.82 0.20 -1.14
N LEU A 43 12.83 1.35 -1.83
CA LEU A 43 13.06 2.64 -1.18
C LEU A 43 12.02 2.91 -0.08
N HIS A 44 10.75 2.56 -0.31
CA HIS A 44 9.71 2.69 0.70
C HIS A 44 10.02 1.84 1.93
N PHE A 45 10.38 0.56 1.75
CA PHE A 45 10.74 -0.32 2.85
C PHE A 45 11.96 0.18 3.61
N GLU A 46 13.02 0.60 2.92
CA GLU A 46 14.21 1.18 3.56
C GLU A 46 13.86 2.41 4.41
N ASN A 47 13.00 3.31 3.90
CA ASN A 47 12.58 4.48 4.68
C ASN A 47 11.68 4.12 5.86
N HIS A 48 10.85 3.09 5.72
CA HIS A 48 9.94 2.64 6.77
C HIS A 48 10.68 1.87 7.89
N THR A 49 11.73 1.12 7.58
CA THR A 49 12.50 0.33 8.57
C THR A 49 13.58 1.13 9.30
N ARG A 50 14.03 2.28 8.75
CA ARG A 50 15.04 3.16 9.35
C ARG A 50 14.82 3.54 10.82
N PRO A 51 13.61 3.94 11.28
CA PRO A 51 13.42 4.41 12.65
C PRO A 51 13.24 3.27 13.67
N HIS A 52 13.29 2.01 13.23
CA HIS A 52 13.12 0.84 14.10
C HIS A 52 14.50 0.23 14.36
N SER A 53 14.61 -0.74 15.28
CA SER A 53 15.86 -1.44 15.68
C SER A 53 16.65 -2.13 14.55
N PHE A 54 16.31 -1.83 13.30
CA PHE A 54 16.85 -2.29 12.04
C PHE A 54 17.75 -1.22 11.41
N GLU A 55 18.45 -0.41 12.21
CA GLU A 55 19.41 0.56 11.70
C GLU A 55 20.38 -0.14 10.74
N ASN A 56 20.28 0.19 9.45
CA ASN A 56 21.06 -0.36 8.34
C ASN A 56 20.74 -1.80 7.91
N ALA A 57 19.58 -2.36 8.24
CA ALA A 57 19.18 -3.66 7.70
C ALA A 57 19.06 -3.60 6.17
N PRO A 58 19.94 -4.28 5.40
CA PRO A 58 19.84 -4.29 3.95
C PRO A 58 18.53 -4.95 3.52
N VAL A 59 17.75 -4.21 2.74
CA VAL A 59 16.61 -4.77 2.01
C VAL A 59 17.14 -5.38 0.71
N ASP A 60 17.03 -6.70 0.61
CA ASP A 60 17.41 -7.47 -0.56
C ASP A 60 16.19 -7.83 -1.41
N TYR A 61 16.44 -8.06 -2.71
CA TYR A 61 15.43 -8.54 -3.64
C TYR A 61 15.90 -9.85 -4.28
N ASP A 62 15.13 -10.90 -4.10
CA ASP A 62 15.36 -12.17 -4.79
C ASP A 62 14.64 -12.15 -6.14
N GLY A 63 15.41 -12.05 -7.23
CA GLY A 63 14.86 -12.00 -8.58
C GLY A 63 14.26 -13.32 -9.08
N SER A 64 14.53 -14.45 -8.42
CA SER A 64 14.03 -15.78 -8.83
C SER A 64 12.63 -16.07 -8.28
N THR A 65 12.40 -15.69 -7.04
CA THR A 65 11.14 -15.85 -6.30
C THR A 65 10.34 -14.55 -6.22
N HIS A 66 10.96 -13.45 -6.66
CA HIS A 66 10.38 -12.12 -6.75
C HIS A 66 9.89 -11.58 -5.41
N TYR A 67 10.69 -11.61 -4.34
CA TYR A 67 10.33 -10.97 -3.08
C TYR A 67 11.41 -10.03 -2.56
N PHE A 68 10.98 -9.02 -1.81
CA PHE A 68 11.81 -8.20 -0.94
C PHE A 68 11.92 -8.85 0.43
N PHE A 69 13.10 -8.83 1.02
CA PHE A 69 13.35 -9.43 2.32
C PHE A 69 14.54 -8.79 3.03
N ILE A 70 14.61 -8.99 4.34
CA ILE A 70 15.77 -8.75 5.18
C ILE A 70 16.43 -10.11 5.43
N GLN A 71 17.72 -10.23 5.10
CA GLN A 71 18.48 -11.47 5.31
C GLN A 71 18.48 -11.92 6.76
N SER A 72 18.61 -13.23 6.98
CA SER A 72 18.82 -13.79 8.32
C SER A 72 19.98 -13.10 9.03
N ASN A 73 19.77 -12.73 10.29
CA ASN A 73 20.76 -12.09 11.16
C ASN A 73 21.19 -10.67 10.76
N ALA A 74 20.59 -10.08 9.72
CA ALA A 74 20.91 -8.73 9.27
C ALA A 74 20.50 -7.64 10.27
N LEU A 75 19.72 -8.00 11.29
CA LEU A 75 19.24 -7.11 12.35
C LEU A 75 20.13 -7.12 13.61
N GLY A 76 21.31 -7.75 13.54
CA GLY A 76 22.25 -7.82 14.66
C GLY A 76 21.91 -8.88 15.72
N TYR A 77 20.89 -9.71 15.49
CA TYR A 77 20.53 -10.85 16.34
C TYR A 77 20.06 -12.04 15.48
N PRO A 78 20.07 -13.29 15.99
CA PRO A 78 19.59 -14.43 15.23
C PRO A 78 18.10 -14.34 14.86
N HIS A 79 17.78 -14.38 13.57
CA HIS A 79 16.39 -14.42 13.09
C HIS A 79 16.29 -15.08 11.70
N PHE A 80 15.12 -15.61 11.38
CA PHE A 80 14.78 -16.06 10.03
C PHE A 80 14.66 -14.86 9.07
N PRO A 81 14.85 -15.04 7.76
CA PRO A 81 14.61 -13.97 6.79
C PRO A 81 13.23 -13.33 7.00
N VAL A 82 13.20 -12.00 7.05
CA VAL A 82 11.95 -11.24 7.18
C VAL A 82 11.55 -10.80 5.78
N PHE A 83 10.56 -11.47 5.21
CA PHE A 83 9.99 -11.02 3.94
C PHE A 83 9.30 -9.67 4.14
N LEU A 84 9.31 -8.82 3.12
CA LEU A 84 8.77 -7.46 3.16
C LEU A 84 7.68 -7.27 2.13
N ASP A 85 7.83 -7.87 0.94
CA ASP A 85 6.83 -7.85 -0.12
C ASP A 85 7.11 -8.97 -1.12
N PHE A 86 6.08 -9.57 -1.71
CA PHE A 86 6.25 -10.64 -2.70
C PHE A 86 5.67 -10.16 -4.02
N TYR A 87 6.52 -9.73 -4.95
CA TYR A 87 6.19 -9.54 -6.36
C TYR A 87 5.83 -10.88 -7.01
N ARG A 88 4.71 -11.49 -6.62
CA ARG A 88 4.15 -12.61 -7.38
C ARG A 88 3.78 -12.05 -8.73
N ARG A 89 4.41 -12.52 -9.82
CA ARG A 89 3.98 -12.22 -11.19
C ARG A 89 2.54 -12.76 -11.34
N PRO A 90 1.47 -11.95 -11.26
CA PRO A 90 0.13 -12.51 -11.22
C PRO A 90 -0.25 -12.89 -12.64
N ALA A 91 -0.97 -14.00 -12.80
CA ALA A 91 -1.90 -14.09 -13.90
C ALA A 91 -2.87 -12.91 -13.75
N ALA A 92 -2.65 -11.87 -14.59
CA ALA A 92 -3.32 -10.57 -14.67
C ALA A 92 -3.26 -9.67 -13.41
N PRO A 93 -2.26 -8.75 -13.28
CA PRO A 93 -2.33 -7.70 -12.28
C PRO A 93 -3.35 -6.65 -12.70
N THR A 94 -4.42 -6.52 -11.93
CA THR A 94 -5.37 -5.40 -12.03
C THR A 94 -4.81 -4.12 -11.41
N VAL A 95 -3.70 -4.23 -10.68
CA VAL A 95 -3.03 -3.11 -10.01
C VAL A 95 -2.59 -2.08 -11.03
N ILE A 96 -2.95 -0.83 -10.78
CA ILE A 96 -2.64 0.30 -11.63
C ILE A 96 -1.25 0.81 -11.29
N ILE A 97 -0.39 0.90 -12.30
CA ILE A 97 0.93 1.49 -12.17
C ILE A 97 0.79 3.00 -11.91
N GLN A 98 1.47 3.48 -10.89
CA GLN A 98 1.50 4.85 -10.43
C GLN A 98 2.96 5.30 -10.25
N LYS A 99 3.23 6.59 -10.43
CA LYS A 99 4.52 7.17 -10.03
C LYS A 99 4.55 7.30 -8.50
N TYR A 100 5.57 6.74 -7.86
CA TYR A 100 5.78 6.92 -6.43
C TYR A 100 6.03 8.40 -6.12
N TRP A 101 5.21 8.98 -5.24
CA TRP A 101 5.39 10.37 -4.84
C TRP A 101 6.46 10.48 -3.77
N GLN A 102 7.41 11.39 -3.96
CA GLN A 102 8.40 11.78 -2.96
C GLN A 102 8.61 13.30 -3.00
N PRO A 103 9.08 13.91 -1.91
CA PRO A 103 9.53 15.29 -1.94
C PRO A 103 10.64 15.49 -2.98
N THR A 104 10.58 16.62 -3.70
CA THR A 104 11.49 16.89 -4.83
C THR A 104 12.82 17.48 -4.41
N THR A 105 12.85 18.25 -3.32
CA THR A 105 14.06 18.89 -2.80
C THR A 105 14.73 17.99 -1.77
N GLU A 106 16.06 18.08 -1.64
CA GLU A 106 16.78 17.29 -0.63
C GLU A 106 16.36 17.69 0.78
N THR A 107 16.23 18.99 1.05
CA THR A 107 15.77 19.51 2.34
C THR A 107 14.39 18.97 2.74
N ASP A 108 13.45 18.88 1.79
CA ASP A 108 12.14 18.29 2.10
C ASP A 108 12.23 16.76 2.26
N ARG A 109 13.13 16.08 1.54
CA ARG A 109 13.36 14.64 1.73
C ARG A 109 13.96 14.35 3.11
N GLU A 110 14.93 15.15 3.54
CA GLU A 110 15.47 15.10 4.89
C GLU A 110 14.33 15.25 5.90
N ARG A 111 13.63 16.39 5.85
CA ARG A 111 12.59 16.74 6.82
C ARG A 111 11.38 15.80 6.87
N PHE A 112 10.99 15.16 5.78
CA PHE A 112 9.74 14.39 5.69
C PHE A 112 9.92 12.90 5.42
N VAL A 113 11.15 12.42 5.25
CA VAL A 113 11.42 11.01 4.94
C VAL A 113 12.64 10.48 5.67
N LYS A 114 13.76 11.24 5.74
CA LYS A 114 15.06 10.70 6.18
C LYS A 114 15.49 11.09 7.58
N ASP A 115 14.96 12.16 8.15
CA ASP A 115 15.26 12.61 9.51
C ASP A 115 14.93 11.50 10.51
N ASP A 116 15.79 11.29 11.51
CA ASP A 116 15.68 10.19 12.47
C ASP A 116 14.39 10.28 13.31
N GLU A 117 13.82 11.48 13.47
CA GLU A 117 12.53 11.69 14.14
C GLU A 117 11.32 11.38 13.25
N VAL A 118 11.53 11.18 11.94
CA VAL A 118 10.45 10.88 11.00
C VAL A 118 10.14 9.39 11.00
N LYS A 119 8.99 9.05 11.58
CA LYS A 119 8.40 7.71 11.48
C LYS A 119 7.34 7.65 10.39
N LEU A 120 7.54 6.76 9.42
CA LEU A 120 6.48 6.39 8.48
C LEU A 120 5.63 5.28 9.08
N GLU A 121 4.35 5.54 9.29
CA GLU A 121 3.32 4.52 9.57
C GLU A 121 3.28 3.38 8.54
N ASP A 122 2.79 2.23 9.01
CA ASP A 122 2.54 1.04 8.20
C ASP A 122 1.57 1.35 7.05
N THR A 123 1.74 0.61 5.94
CA THR A 123 0.75 0.64 4.85
C THR A 123 -0.60 0.13 5.35
N ILE A 124 -1.65 0.91 5.12
CA ILE A 124 -3.03 0.54 5.48
C ILE A 124 -3.61 -0.26 4.32
N PHE A 125 -3.66 -1.59 4.46
CA PHE A 125 -4.37 -2.47 3.52
C PHE A 125 -5.83 -2.64 3.91
N LEU A 126 -6.74 -2.51 2.93
CA LEU A 126 -8.19 -2.62 3.15
C LEU A 126 -8.64 -4.07 3.08
N ARG A 127 -8.29 -4.86 4.10
CA ARG A 127 -8.60 -6.29 4.17
C ARG A 127 -10.07 -6.53 4.48
N HIS A 128 -10.64 -7.58 3.90
CA HIS A 128 -12.00 -8.02 4.24
C HIS A 128 -11.98 -8.77 5.58
N GLU A 129 -12.98 -8.54 6.41
CA GLU A 129 -13.19 -9.23 7.69
C GLU A 129 -13.61 -10.68 7.43
N GLY A 130 -12.87 -11.64 7.99
CA GLY A 130 -13.21 -13.07 7.90
C GLY A 130 -13.01 -13.72 6.52
N VAL A 131 -12.44 -13.01 5.53
CA VAL A 131 -12.18 -13.56 4.18
C VAL A 131 -10.69 -13.44 3.87
N GLU A 132 -9.99 -14.57 3.93
CA GLU A 132 -8.55 -14.63 3.66
C GLU A 132 -8.24 -14.23 2.21
N GLY A 133 -7.25 -13.36 2.03
CA GLY A 133 -6.80 -12.89 0.72
C GLY A 133 -7.71 -11.87 0.03
N ALA A 134 -8.94 -11.63 0.51
CA ALA A 134 -9.82 -10.62 -0.05
C ALA A 134 -9.41 -9.21 0.40
N LEU A 135 -9.24 -8.32 -0.59
CA LEU A 135 -8.68 -6.99 -0.40
C LEU A 135 -9.43 -5.94 -1.24
N GLY A 136 -9.60 -4.78 -0.63
CA GLY A 136 -10.01 -3.55 -1.27
C GLY A 136 -11.50 -3.24 -1.17
N VAL A 137 -11.82 -2.02 -1.60
CA VAL A 137 -13.18 -1.48 -1.69
C VAL A 137 -13.26 -0.66 -2.97
N THR A 138 -14.41 -0.64 -3.65
CA THR A 138 -14.56 0.19 -4.85
C THR A 138 -14.45 1.68 -4.48
N VAL A 139 -14.01 2.53 -5.42
CA VAL A 139 -13.99 3.98 -5.18
C VAL A 139 -15.41 4.50 -4.93
N GLU A 140 -16.41 3.93 -5.59
CA GLU A 140 -17.83 4.25 -5.38
C GLU A 140 -18.27 3.95 -3.94
N GLU A 141 -18.03 2.75 -3.42
CA GLU A 141 -18.30 2.39 -2.02
C GLU A 141 -17.56 3.34 -1.07
N ALA A 142 -16.27 3.58 -1.33
CA ALA A 142 -15.45 4.46 -0.51
C ALA A 142 -16.05 5.87 -0.41
N VAL A 143 -16.48 6.48 -1.52
CA VAL A 143 -17.09 7.82 -1.56
C VAL A 143 -18.35 7.90 -0.69
N HIS A 144 -19.19 6.86 -0.73
CA HIS A 144 -20.42 6.74 0.05
C HIS A 144 -20.16 6.31 1.51
N GLY A 145 -18.95 5.86 1.84
CA GLY A 145 -18.62 5.33 3.17
C GLY A 145 -19.22 3.95 3.44
N GLU A 146 -19.32 3.17 2.37
CA GLU A 146 -19.62 1.74 2.38
C GLU A 146 -18.29 0.99 2.48
N GLY A 147 -18.29 -0.17 3.15
CA GLY A 147 -17.06 -0.86 3.55
C GLY A 147 -17.13 -1.54 4.91
N THR A 148 -18.32 -1.82 5.44
CA THR A 148 -18.49 -2.53 6.73
C THR A 148 -17.96 -3.96 6.71
N HIS A 149 -17.68 -4.49 5.52
CA HIS A 149 -17.02 -5.77 5.31
C HIS A 149 -15.49 -5.68 5.51
N LEU A 150 -14.92 -4.49 5.72
CA LEU A 150 -13.49 -4.30 5.94
C LEU A 150 -13.11 -4.49 7.42
N LYS A 151 -11.97 -5.14 7.66
CA LYS A 151 -11.37 -5.28 8.98
C LYS A 151 -11.01 -3.92 9.55
N GLY A 152 -11.41 -3.65 10.79
CA GLY A 152 -11.13 -2.39 11.48
C GLY A 152 -11.88 -1.16 10.92
N TRP A 153 -12.96 -1.33 10.16
CA TRP A 153 -13.70 -0.22 9.52
C TRP A 153 -14.11 0.91 10.48
N LYS A 154 -14.43 0.55 11.73
CA LYS A 154 -14.84 1.46 12.81
C LYS A 154 -13.70 1.80 13.78
N GLU A 155 -12.50 1.32 13.52
CA GLU A 155 -11.31 1.61 14.33
C GLU A 155 -10.64 2.89 13.82
N THR A 156 -9.82 3.51 14.68
CA THR A 156 -9.02 4.68 14.31
C THR A 156 -8.02 4.33 13.21
N ALA A 157 -7.97 5.15 12.16
CA ALA A 157 -6.93 5.04 11.15
C ALA A 157 -5.59 5.51 11.74
N ASN A 158 -4.55 4.67 11.67
CA ASN A 158 -3.22 5.07 12.10
C ASN A 158 -2.56 5.97 11.04
N LEU A 159 -2.76 7.28 11.15
CA LEU A 159 -2.27 8.29 10.19
C LEU A 159 -1.10 9.13 10.74
N GLY A 160 -0.55 8.73 11.89
CA GLY A 160 0.41 9.50 12.67
C GLY A 160 -0.21 10.72 13.36
N ASP A 161 0.64 11.52 14.02
CA ASP A 161 0.18 12.58 14.93
C ASP A 161 -0.11 13.94 14.27
N LYS A 162 -0.07 14.01 12.93
CA LYS A 162 -0.31 15.27 12.22
C LYS A 162 -1.80 15.60 12.19
N ALA A 163 -2.15 16.88 12.33
CA ALA A 163 -3.55 17.36 12.29
C ALA A 163 -4.19 17.26 10.89
N SER A 164 -3.39 17.09 9.84
CA SER A 164 -3.85 16.88 8.48
C SER A 164 -2.91 15.96 7.71
N ALA A 165 -3.45 15.25 6.74
CA ALA A 165 -2.72 14.43 5.79
C ALA A 165 -2.94 14.92 4.36
N GLN A 166 -2.04 14.58 3.45
CA GLN A 166 -2.18 14.85 2.03
C GLN A 166 -2.36 13.53 1.29
N ILE A 167 -3.47 13.38 0.58
CA ILE A 167 -3.66 12.28 -0.38
C ILE A 167 -2.94 12.66 -1.67
N ARG A 168 -2.02 11.81 -2.13
CA ARG A 168 -1.21 11.98 -3.34
C ARG A 168 -1.73 11.06 -4.44
N LEU A 169 -1.89 11.60 -5.64
CA LEU A 169 -2.22 10.81 -6.84
C LEU A 169 -1.26 11.19 -7.95
N TRP A 170 -0.68 10.19 -8.60
CA TRP A 170 0.24 10.42 -9.70
C TRP A 170 0.23 9.25 -10.68
N PHE A 171 -0.65 9.35 -11.68
CA PHE A 171 -0.66 8.42 -12.79
C PHE A 171 0.50 8.71 -13.75
N PRO A 172 1.00 7.69 -14.49
CA PRO A 172 1.91 7.89 -15.61
C PRO A 172 1.38 8.96 -16.56
N GLU A 173 2.29 9.77 -17.10
CA GLU A 173 1.98 10.84 -18.09
C GLU A 173 1.08 11.98 -17.58
N CYS A 174 0.55 11.87 -16.36
CA CYS A 174 -0.23 12.92 -15.72
C CYS A 174 0.63 13.79 -14.80
N LYS A 175 0.11 14.98 -14.49
CA LYS A 175 0.72 15.86 -13.48
C LYS A 175 0.47 15.28 -12.08
N PRO A 176 1.44 15.40 -11.15
CA PRO A 176 1.23 15.02 -9.76
C PRO A 176 0.12 15.87 -9.16
N TRP A 177 -0.76 15.24 -8.40
CA TRP A 177 -1.89 15.89 -7.75
C TRP A 177 -1.92 15.57 -6.26
N ARG A 178 -2.47 16.51 -5.49
CA ARG A 178 -2.62 16.35 -4.04
C ARG A 178 -3.92 16.96 -3.55
N ARG A 179 -4.44 16.42 -2.45
CA ARG A 179 -5.50 17.01 -1.66
C ARG A 179 -5.22 16.87 -0.18
N GLN A 180 -5.36 17.97 0.55
CA GLN A 180 -5.28 17.95 2.01
C GLN A 180 -6.60 17.47 2.60
N VAL A 181 -6.50 16.60 3.60
CA VAL A 181 -7.61 16.01 4.33
C VAL A 181 -7.34 16.12 5.82
N GLN A 182 -8.40 16.20 6.62
CA GLN A 182 -8.29 16.25 8.07
C GLN A 182 -8.05 14.84 8.60
N THR A 183 -7.16 14.69 9.58
CA THR A 183 -6.90 13.40 10.27
C THR A 183 -7.66 13.31 11.59
N ARG A 184 -8.40 14.36 11.94
CA ARG A 184 -9.28 14.43 13.11
C ARG A 184 -10.70 14.74 12.69
N ASP A 185 -11.66 14.19 13.42
CA ASP A 185 -13.08 14.49 13.25
C ASP A 185 -13.39 15.95 13.57
N GLN A 186 -14.59 16.41 13.19
CA GLN A 186 -15.03 17.78 13.46
C GLN A 186 -15.74 17.93 14.81
N THR A 187 -15.66 16.93 15.69
CA THR A 187 -16.22 17.04 17.03
C THR A 187 -15.41 18.04 17.87
N SER A 188 -15.97 18.46 18.99
CA SER A 188 -15.24 19.30 19.96
C SER A 188 -13.98 18.61 20.49
N SER A 189 -14.02 17.29 20.63
CA SER A 189 -12.90 16.47 21.12
C SER A 189 -11.79 16.26 20.09
N LYS A 190 -12.03 16.57 18.80
CA LYS A 190 -11.05 16.42 17.70
C LYS A 190 -10.39 15.04 17.72
N ASN A 191 -11.21 13.99 17.80
CA ASN A 191 -10.71 12.62 17.87
C ASN A 191 -10.05 12.24 16.53
N PRO A 192 -9.03 11.37 16.52
CA PRO A 192 -8.52 10.79 15.29
C PRO A 192 -9.63 10.19 14.42
N ILE A 193 -9.54 10.35 13.10
CA ILE A 193 -10.55 9.79 12.19
C ILE A 193 -10.53 8.27 12.20
N LEU A 194 -11.71 7.69 11.98
CA LEU A 194 -11.86 6.24 11.76
C LEU A 194 -11.33 5.84 10.37
N LEU A 195 -11.04 4.56 10.18
CA LEU A 195 -10.70 3.98 8.87
C LEU A 195 -11.76 4.33 7.82
N LYS A 196 -13.05 4.24 8.18
CA LYS A 196 -14.16 4.73 7.34
C LYS A 196 -13.94 6.15 6.81
N GLY A 197 -13.58 7.09 7.68
CA GLY A 197 -13.40 8.49 7.32
C GLY A 197 -12.19 8.69 6.41
N PHE A 198 -11.11 7.96 6.67
CA PHE A 198 -9.91 8.00 5.83
C PHE A 198 -10.17 7.45 4.43
N VAL A 199 -10.82 6.29 4.33
CA VAL A 199 -11.19 5.68 3.04
C VAL A 199 -12.15 6.58 2.25
N GLN A 200 -13.13 7.21 2.90
CA GLN A 200 -13.99 8.23 2.28
C GLN A 200 -13.18 9.41 1.72
N HIS A 201 -12.17 9.87 2.46
CA HIS A 201 -11.27 10.92 1.99
C HIS A 201 -10.46 10.50 0.76
N ILE A 202 -9.99 9.25 0.71
CA ILE A 202 -9.31 8.70 -0.47
C ILE A 202 -10.28 8.65 -1.67
N GLY A 203 -11.47 8.06 -1.50
CA GLY A 203 -12.45 7.93 -2.59
C GLY A 203 -12.80 9.27 -3.24
N ARG A 204 -13.15 10.28 -2.42
CA ARG A 204 -13.44 11.64 -2.89
C ARG A 204 -12.22 12.34 -3.51
N SER A 205 -11.01 11.95 -3.09
CA SER A 205 -9.78 12.49 -3.69
C SER A 205 -9.55 11.93 -5.08
N ILE A 206 -9.87 10.66 -5.30
CA ILE A 206 -9.77 9.98 -6.60
C ILE A 206 -10.80 10.56 -7.59
N GLU A 207 -12.06 10.75 -7.19
CA GLU A 207 -13.06 11.38 -8.06
C GLU A 207 -12.63 12.78 -8.49
N ALA A 208 -12.24 13.63 -7.54
CA ALA A 208 -11.76 14.99 -7.82
C ALA A 208 -10.49 15.01 -8.69
N TYR A 209 -9.71 13.93 -8.71
CA TYR A 209 -8.57 13.78 -9.58
C TYR A 209 -9.00 13.46 -11.02
N PHE A 210 -9.92 12.53 -11.23
CA PHE A 210 -10.38 12.18 -12.58
C PHE A 210 -11.19 13.28 -13.25
N GLU A 211 -11.98 14.04 -12.49
CA GLU A 211 -12.63 15.26 -13.00
C GLU A 211 -11.61 16.24 -13.63
N LYS A 212 -10.39 16.29 -13.08
CA LYS A 212 -9.30 17.16 -13.56
C LYS A 212 -8.40 16.51 -14.61
N ASN A 213 -8.48 15.19 -14.78
CA ASN A 213 -7.67 14.44 -15.72
C ASN A 213 -8.57 13.57 -16.63
N PRO A 214 -9.49 14.18 -17.40
CA PRO A 214 -10.45 13.46 -18.24
C PRO A 214 -9.78 12.74 -19.42
N ALA A 215 -8.46 12.87 -19.60
CA ALA A 215 -7.67 12.17 -20.60
C ALA A 215 -7.29 10.74 -20.17
N LEU A 216 -7.44 10.39 -18.89
CA LEU A 216 -7.18 9.03 -18.43
C LEU A 216 -8.22 8.07 -19.04
N ARG A 217 -7.74 6.93 -19.50
CA ARG A 217 -8.54 5.91 -20.17
C ARG A 217 -8.52 4.61 -19.39
N SER A 218 -9.65 3.92 -19.38
CA SER A 218 -9.74 2.54 -18.91
C SER A 218 -9.18 1.58 -19.97
N PHE A 219 -9.17 0.29 -19.67
CA PHE A 219 -8.69 -0.74 -20.60
C PHE A 219 -9.52 -0.81 -21.89
N SER A 220 -10.79 -0.43 -21.84
CA SER A 220 -11.67 -0.37 -23.02
C SER A 220 -11.44 0.88 -23.90
N GLY A 221 -10.59 1.82 -23.47
CA GLY A 221 -10.36 3.07 -24.18
C GLY A 221 -11.39 4.17 -23.88
N GLU A 222 -12.32 3.92 -22.96
CA GLU A 222 -13.27 4.93 -22.45
C GLU A 222 -12.65 5.77 -21.33
N PRO A 223 -13.20 6.96 -21.01
CA PRO A 223 -12.74 7.73 -19.85
C PRO A 223 -12.79 6.90 -18.57
N LEU A 224 -11.66 6.80 -17.87
CA LEU A 224 -11.58 6.02 -16.63
C LEU A 224 -12.48 6.62 -15.55
N THR A 225 -13.38 5.80 -15.01
CA THR A 225 -14.33 6.23 -13.98
C THR A 225 -14.02 5.62 -12.61
N SER A 226 -14.55 6.22 -11.53
CA SER A 226 -14.45 5.67 -10.18
C SER A 226 -15.08 4.27 -10.04
N LYS A 227 -16.08 3.94 -10.85
CA LYS A 227 -16.78 2.66 -10.82
C LYS A 227 -15.93 1.47 -11.28
N GLU A 228 -14.89 1.76 -12.05
CA GLU A 228 -13.97 0.74 -12.57
C GLU A 228 -12.78 0.50 -11.64
N LEU A 229 -12.74 1.16 -10.48
CA LEU A 229 -11.57 1.15 -9.61
C LEU A 229 -11.85 0.62 -8.20
N ILE A 230 -10.85 -0.09 -7.70
CA ILE A 230 -10.75 -0.60 -6.33
C ILE A 230 -9.57 0.09 -5.66
N ILE A 231 -9.78 0.58 -4.44
CA ILE A 231 -8.74 1.02 -3.52
C ILE A 231 -8.30 -0.22 -2.73
N LEU A 232 -7.04 -0.64 -2.91
CA LEU A 232 -6.49 -1.79 -2.20
C LEU A 232 -5.91 -1.41 -0.83
N GLY A 233 -5.41 -0.18 -0.72
CA GLY A 233 -4.77 0.33 0.48
C GLY A 233 -4.19 1.72 0.28
N ALA A 234 -3.44 2.20 1.27
CA ALA A 234 -2.73 3.47 1.21
C ALA A 234 -1.34 3.35 1.86
N VAL A 235 -0.32 3.80 1.12
CA VAL A 235 1.08 3.81 1.52
C VAL A 235 1.44 5.17 2.09
N HIS A 236 2.11 5.20 3.24
CA HIS A 236 2.64 6.43 3.82
C HIS A 236 3.98 6.77 3.15
N VAL A 237 3.92 7.63 2.13
CA VAL A 237 5.07 7.90 1.23
C VAL A 237 6.03 8.96 1.76
N SER A 238 5.55 9.82 2.66
CA SER A 238 6.35 10.75 3.47
C SER A 238 5.51 11.16 4.68
N ALA A 239 6.13 11.73 5.72
CA ALA A 239 5.42 12.20 6.90
C ALA A 239 4.24 13.13 6.54
N GLY A 240 3.01 12.65 6.72
CA GLY A 240 1.77 13.37 6.40
C GLY A 240 1.33 13.31 4.95
N SER A 241 1.94 12.46 4.10
CA SER A 241 1.51 12.21 2.71
C SER A 241 1.22 10.73 2.50
N TRP A 242 0.01 10.43 2.06
CA TRP A 242 -0.47 9.08 1.78
C TRP A 242 -0.77 8.92 0.30
N GLN A 243 -0.36 7.81 -0.30
CA GLN A 243 -0.64 7.50 -1.70
C GLN A 243 -1.45 6.19 -1.78
N PRO A 244 -2.65 6.19 -2.39
CA PRO A 244 -3.44 4.98 -2.50
C PRO A 244 -2.80 4.00 -3.50
N ILE A 245 -3.03 2.72 -3.25
CA ILE A 245 -2.76 1.62 -4.19
C ILE A 245 -4.09 1.32 -4.88
N LEU A 246 -4.13 1.46 -6.21
CA LEU A 246 -5.34 1.30 -7.01
C LEU A 246 -5.28 0.02 -7.86
N ALA A 247 -6.44 -0.53 -8.15
CA ALA A 247 -6.61 -1.63 -9.09
C ALA A 247 -7.89 -1.45 -9.92
N TYR A 248 -7.95 -2.07 -11.08
CA TYR A 248 -9.18 -2.19 -11.87
C TYR A 248 -10.14 -3.22 -11.25
N ASP A 249 -11.45 -2.92 -11.25
CA ASP A 249 -12.50 -3.90 -10.93
C ASP A 249 -12.79 -4.77 -12.15
N MET A 250 -12.12 -5.93 -12.24
CA MET A 250 -12.27 -6.83 -13.38
C MET A 250 -13.67 -7.43 -13.50
N ARG A 251 -14.46 -7.49 -12.43
CA ARG A 251 -15.84 -8.00 -12.51
C ARG A 251 -16.66 -7.12 -13.46
N LYS A 252 -16.47 -5.80 -13.35
CA LYS A 252 -17.12 -4.83 -14.22
C LYS A 252 -16.57 -4.83 -15.64
N ILE A 253 -15.27 -5.08 -15.81
CA ILE A 253 -14.66 -5.16 -17.14
C ILE A 253 -15.18 -6.38 -17.91
N ILE A 254 -15.33 -7.53 -17.25
CA ILE A 254 -15.85 -8.75 -17.89
C ILE A 254 -17.36 -8.64 -18.17
N GLU A 255 -18.14 -8.06 -17.25
CA GLU A 255 -19.58 -7.81 -17.44
C GLU A 255 -19.87 -6.78 -18.55
N GLY A 256 -18.93 -5.88 -18.83
CA GLY A 256 -19.06 -4.82 -19.84
C GLY A 256 -18.91 -5.28 -21.30
N GLY A 257 -18.45 -6.52 -21.53
CA GLY A 257 -18.31 -7.12 -22.87
C GLY A 257 -17.08 -6.61 -23.66
N PHE A 258 -16.33 -7.57 -24.21
CA PHE A 258 -15.44 -7.34 -25.36
C PHE A 258 -16.26 -7.42 -26.65
#